data_AF-A0A3M5FKH3-F1
#
_entry.id   AF-A0A3M5FKH3-F1
#
_cell.length_a   1.000
_cell.length_b   1.000
_cell.length_c   1.000
_cell.angle_alpha   90.00
_cell.angle_beta   90.00
_cell.angle_gamma   90.00
#
_symmetry.space_group_name_H-M   'P 1'
#
loop_
_entity.id
_entity.type
_entity.pdbx_description
1 polymer ?
#
loop_
_entity_poly.entity_id
_entity_poly.type
_entity_poly.pdbx_seq_one_letter_code
_entity_poly.pdbx_strand_id
1 'polypeptide(L)'
;MTAVAKDIGENTVLARAGGAPTLAVGIAQILHQVLPGENTMAFWYHFAILFEALFILTAVDAGTRAGRFMLQDLLGSFVPALKRTESWTANAIGTGGCVALWGYLLYQGVIDPLGGINTLWPLFGISNQMLAGIALMLASVVLIKMKRQRYVWVTMLPATWLLICTVTAGLIKLFDANPAVGFLALAKKYSAAADAGQILAPAKTMDQMQHVIFNAYTNAGLTVLFLFVVFSILFYALKVGRAAWTTKARTDKEAPYQAMPPAPQV
;
A
#
# COMPACT_ATOMS: atom_id res chain seq x y z
N MET A 1 -5.05 -1.09 33.80
CA MET A 1 -4.65 0.00 32.88
C MET A 1 -4.91 1.41 33.41
N THR A 2 -5.65 1.59 34.50
CA THR A 2 -5.85 2.88 35.19
C THR A 2 -4.59 3.42 35.88
N ALA A 3 -3.68 2.55 36.34
CA ALA A 3 -2.40 2.97 36.92
C ALA A 3 -1.45 3.61 35.89
N VAL A 4 -1.33 3.00 34.70
CA VAL A 4 -0.48 3.48 33.60
C VAL A 4 -0.96 4.85 33.06
N ALA A 5 -2.26 5.08 33.01
CA ALA A 5 -2.82 6.38 32.61
C ALA A 5 -2.44 7.51 33.59
N LYS A 6 -2.45 7.21 34.90
CA LYS A 6 -2.11 8.16 35.96
C LYS A 6 -0.61 8.49 35.99
N ASP A 7 0.26 7.53 35.70
CA ASP A 7 1.72 7.71 35.65
C ASP A 7 2.22 8.45 34.38
N ILE A 8 1.40 8.48 33.31
CA ILE A 8 1.70 9.19 32.06
C ILE A 8 1.16 10.63 32.07
N GLY A 9 0.33 11.00 33.05
CA GLY A 9 -0.27 12.34 33.16
C GLY A 9 -1.45 12.58 32.22
N GLU A 10 -2.08 11.53 31.68
CA GLU A 10 -3.25 11.63 30.80
C GLU A 10 -4.53 11.08 31.46
N ASN A 11 -5.65 11.79 31.25
CA ASN A 11 -6.94 11.42 31.86
C ASN A 11 -7.52 10.10 31.33
N THR A 12 -7.19 9.68 30.09
CA THR A 12 -7.67 8.41 29.50
C THR A 12 -6.72 7.83 28.43
N VAL A 13 -6.28 6.58 28.58
CA VAL A 13 -5.58 5.81 27.51
C VAL A 13 -6.57 5.14 26.54
N LEU A 14 -7.85 5.12 26.89
CA LEU A 14 -8.92 4.35 26.21
C LEU A 14 -9.38 4.92 24.86
N ALA A 15 -9.18 6.22 24.58
CA ALA A 15 -9.58 6.83 23.31
C ALA A 15 -8.52 6.72 22.18
N ARG A 16 -7.37 6.09 22.47
CA ARG A 16 -6.21 5.96 21.58
C ARG A 16 -5.74 4.51 21.42
N ALA A 17 -6.64 3.53 21.46
CA ALA A 17 -6.30 2.13 21.18
C ALA A 17 -6.00 1.91 19.69
N GLY A 18 -4.85 2.39 19.23
CA GLY A 18 -4.26 2.11 17.91
C GLY A 18 -2.89 1.45 18.06
N GLY A 19 -2.36 0.87 16.98
CA GLY A 19 -1.03 0.22 17.01
C GLY A 19 0.09 1.18 17.44
N ALA A 20 -0.02 2.44 17.03
CA ALA A 20 0.92 3.52 17.31
C ALA A 20 1.02 3.89 18.81
N PRO A 21 -0.08 4.31 19.48
CA PRO A 21 -0.06 4.55 20.93
C PRO A 21 0.32 3.33 21.77
N THR A 22 -0.03 2.12 21.31
CA THR A 22 0.32 0.87 22.02
C THR A 22 1.84 0.61 21.96
N LEU A 23 2.47 0.86 20.81
CA LEU A 23 3.92 0.78 20.64
C LEU A 23 4.63 1.82 21.53
N ALA A 24 4.16 3.07 21.53
CA ALA A 24 4.73 4.13 22.34
C ALA A 24 4.67 3.82 23.85
N VAL A 25 3.55 3.27 24.33
CA VAL A 25 3.40 2.79 25.71
C VAL A 25 4.39 1.65 26.01
N GLY A 26 4.57 0.70 25.08
CA GLY A 26 5.52 -0.39 25.24
C GLY A 26 6.98 0.09 25.34
N ILE A 27 7.39 1.02 24.46
CA ILE A 27 8.72 1.65 24.49
C ILE A 27 8.93 2.41 25.80
N ALA A 28 7.94 3.19 26.25
CA ALA A 28 8.03 3.92 27.51
C ALA A 28 8.19 2.99 28.72
N GLN A 29 7.47 1.86 28.75
CA GLN A 29 7.59 0.86 29.82
C GLN A 29 8.98 0.21 29.86
N ILE A 30 9.53 -0.16 28.68
CA ILE A 30 10.86 -0.78 28.59
C ILE A 30 11.94 0.22 29.00
N LEU A 31 11.88 1.45 28.49
CA LEU A 31 12.90 2.47 28.78
C LEU A 31 12.87 2.93 30.24
N HIS A 32 11.70 2.98 30.87
CA HIS A 32 11.59 3.26 32.29
C HIS A 32 12.17 2.15 33.18
N GLN A 33 12.08 0.87 32.76
CA GLN A 33 12.70 -0.24 33.47
C GLN A 33 14.23 -0.26 33.36
N VAL A 34 14.78 0.20 32.23
CA VAL A 34 16.23 0.19 31.95
C VAL A 34 16.94 1.44 32.48
N LEU A 35 16.27 2.59 32.51
CA LEU A 35 16.79 3.87 33.03
C LEU A 35 15.83 4.46 34.07
N PRO A 36 15.83 3.95 35.31
CA PRO A 36 14.96 4.45 36.37
C PRO A 36 15.40 5.86 36.80
N GLY A 37 14.50 6.82 36.63
CA GLY A 37 14.65 8.20 37.12
C GLY A 37 13.28 8.80 37.43
N GLU A 38 13.20 9.69 38.42
CA GLU A 38 11.95 10.35 38.78
C GLU A 38 11.35 11.09 37.57
N ASN A 39 10.05 10.92 37.31
CA ASN A 39 9.32 11.56 36.21
C ASN A 39 9.71 11.19 34.76
N THR A 40 10.46 10.10 34.56
CA THR A 40 10.93 9.68 33.21
C THR A 40 9.86 9.06 32.31
N MET A 41 8.78 8.49 32.85
CA MET A 41 7.70 7.87 32.05
C MET A 41 7.03 8.87 31.09
N ALA A 42 6.72 10.08 31.57
CA ALA A 42 6.13 11.12 30.73
C ALA A 42 7.10 11.58 29.63
N PHE A 43 8.40 11.72 29.93
CA PHE A 43 9.42 12.04 28.94
C PHE A 43 9.52 10.94 27.87
N TRP A 44 9.62 9.67 28.26
CA TRP A 44 9.74 8.55 27.33
C TRP A 44 8.49 8.34 26.48
N TYR A 45 7.30 8.59 27.03
CA TYR A 45 6.04 8.56 26.28
C TYR A 45 5.98 9.67 25.21
N HIS A 46 6.32 10.92 25.56
CA HIS A 46 6.36 12.02 24.58
C HIS A 46 7.45 11.80 23.53
N PHE A 47 8.64 11.33 23.94
CA PHE A 47 9.70 10.96 23.03
C PHE A 47 9.25 9.90 22.03
N ALA A 48 8.59 8.84 22.49
CA ALA A 48 8.09 7.77 21.63
C ALA A 48 7.02 8.25 20.63
N ILE A 49 6.07 9.09 21.07
CA ILE A 49 5.05 9.67 20.18
C ILE A 49 5.69 10.61 19.15
N LEU A 50 6.63 11.47 19.55
CA LEU A 50 7.32 12.38 18.63
C LEU A 50 8.17 11.62 17.62
N PHE A 51 8.89 10.59 18.08
CA PHE A 51 9.69 9.72 17.22
C PHE A 51 8.81 9.01 16.18
N GLU A 52 7.68 8.44 16.61
CA GLU A 52 6.73 7.80 15.72
C GLU A 52 6.13 8.80 14.72
N ALA A 53 5.72 9.98 15.17
CA ALA A 53 5.20 11.03 14.30
C ALA A 53 6.24 11.48 13.26
N LEU A 54 7.50 11.63 13.66
CA LEU A 54 8.60 11.94 12.74
C LEU A 54 8.81 10.82 11.71
N PHE A 55 8.72 9.55 12.13
CA PHE A 55 8.82 8.41 11.23
C PHE A 55 7.67 8.40 10.21
N ILE A 56 6.43 8.61 10.65
CA ILE A 56 5.26 8.71 9.79
C ILE A 56 5.41 9.89 8.82
N LEU A 57 5.80 11.07 9.30
CA LEU A 57 5.99 12.25 8.47
C LEU A 57 7.08 12.03 7.42
N THR A 58 8.19 11.39 7.79
CA THR A 58 9.26 11.02 6.86
C THR A 58 8.76 10.07 5.77
N ALA A 59 7.98 9.05 6.15
CA ALA A 59 7.40 8.11 5.21
C ALA A 59 6.40 8.78 4.25
N VAL A 60 5.54 9.67 4.77
CA VAL A 60 4.57 10.42 3.97
C VAL A 60 5.26 11.41 3.03
N ASP A 61 6.31 12.10 3.45
CA ASP A 61 7.09 13.00 2.59
C ASP A 61 7.75 12.24 1.43
N ALA A 62 8.50 11.17 1.75
CA ALA A 62 9.13 10.32 0.75
C ALA A 62 8.09 9.69 -0.20
N GLY A 63 6.97 9.23 0.35
CA GLY A 63 5.85 8.65 -0.39
C GLY A 63 5.16 9.67 -1.31
N THR A 64 4.95 10.91 -0.86
CA THR A 64 4.37 11.98 -1.68
C THR A 64 5.30 12.38 -2.81
N ARG A 65 6.61 12.40 -2.55
CA ARG A 65 7.61 12.66 -3.59
C ARG A 65 7.58 11.58 -4.68
N ALA A 66 7.61 10.30 -4.30
CA ALA A 66 7.51 9.19 -5.24
C ALA A 66 6.14 9.17 -5.96
N GLY A 67 5.06 9.37 -5.20
CA GLY A 67 3.69 9.39 -5.69
C GLY A 67 3.44 10.50 -6.71
N ARG A 68 4.01 11.69 -6.51
CA ARG A 68 3.99 12.78 -7.49
C ARG A 68 4.59 12.33 -8.81
N PHE A 69 5.76 11.71 -8.80
CA PHE A 69 6.41 11.24 -10.04
C PHE A 69 5.57 10.16 -10.73
N MET A 70 5.04 9.20 -9.96
CA MET A 70 4.16 8.15 -10.50
C MET A 70 2.87 8.72 -11.09
N LEU A 71 2.25 9.69 -10.42
CA LEU A 71 1.02 10.34 -10.88
C LEU A 71 1.28 11.17 -12.14
N GLN A 72 2.41 11.90 -12.19
CA GLN A 72 2.83 12.65 -13.37
C GLN A 72 3.13 11.73 -14.55
N ASP A 73 3.75 10.57 -14.33
CA ASP A 73 4.00 9.58 -15.40
C ASP A 73 2.70 8.98 -15.94
N LEU A 74 1.75 8.66 -15.04
CA LEU A 74 0.45 8.14 -15.42
C LEU A 74 -0.36 9.18 -16.20
N LEU A 75 -0.54 10.39 -15.65
CA LEU A 75 -1.26 11.48 -16.29
C LEU A 75 -0.57 11.93 -17.58
N GLY A 76 0.76 11.95 -17.57
CA GLY A 76 1.60 12.29 -18.70
C GLY A 76 1.49 11.31 -19.87
N SER A 77 1.02 10.09 -19.62
CA SER A 77 0.71 9.10 -20.66
C SER A 77 -0.57 9.42 -21.42
N PHE A 78 -1.51 10.16 -20.80
CA PHE A 78 -2.74 10.64 -21.43
C PHE A 78 -2.62 12.09 -21.94
N VAL A 79 -1.93 12.96 -21.20
CA VAL A 79 -1.72 14.38 -21.52
C VAL A 79 -0.22 14.68 -21.51
N PRO A 80 0.45 14.71 -22.69
CA PRO A 80 1.92 14.87 -22.78
C PRO A 80 2.46 16.17 -22.14
N ALA A 81 1.63 17.20 -21.99
CA ALA A 81 2.00 18.45 -21.32
C ALA A 81 2.32 18.24 -19.82
N LEU A 82 1.74 17.23 -19.17
CA LEU A 82 1.99 16.90 -17.76
C LEU A 82 3.29 16.12 -17.54
N LYS A 83 3.95 15.63 -18.60
CA LYS A 83 5.30 15.04 -18.52
C LYS A 83 6.42 16.08 -18.34
N ARG A 84 6.12 17.37 -18.53
CA ARG A 84 7.12 18.44 -18.40
C ARG A 84 7.38 18.77 -16.93
N THR A 85 8.31 18.02 -16.32
CA THR A 85 8.76 18.17 -14.92
C THR A 85 9.39 19.53 -14.63
N GLU A 86 9.75 20.31 -15.65
CA GLU A 86 10.24 21.69 -15.51
C GLU A 86 9.13 22.73 -15.36
N SER A 87 7.87 22.39 -15.66
CA SER A 87 6.77 23.34 -15.49
C SER A 87 6.27 23.34 -14.04
N TRP A 88 6.29 24.53 -13.43
CA TRP A 88 5.79 24.73 -12.06
C TRP A 88 4.32 24.29 -11.93
N THR A 89 3.51 24.52 -12.97
CA THR A 89 2.09 24.13 -13.02
C THR A 89 1.89 22.62 -13.02
N ALA A 90 2.63 21.84 -13.82
CA ALA A 90 2.51 20.37 -13.80
C ALA A 90 2.98 19.77 -12.48
N ASN A 91 3.99 20.39 -11.84
CA ASN A 91 4.46 19.99 -10.51
C ASN A 91 3.42 20.32 -9.43
N ALA A 92 2.80 21.50 -9.48
CA ALA A 92 1.74 21.88 -8.54
C ALA A 92 0.51 20.96 -8.67
N ILE A 93 0.10 20.62 -9.89
CA ILE A 93 -1.01 19.68 -10.13
C ILE A 93 -0.64 18.26 -9.65
N GLY A 94 0.57 17.79 -9.97
CA GLY A 94 1.02 16.47 -9.54
C GLY A 94 1.11 16.34 -8.01
N THR A 95 1.68 17.35 -7.34
CA THR A 95 1.77 17.37 -5.88
C THR A 95 0.39 17.54 -5.25
N GLY A 96 -0.40 18.52 -5.70
CA GLY A 96 -1.74 18.77 -5.18
C GLY A 96 -2.66 17.56 -5.34
N GLY A 97 -2.60 16.89 -6.50
CA GLY A 97 -3.31 15.64 -6.74
C GLY A 97 -2.84 14.51 -5.82
N CYS A 98 -1.53 14.34 -5.63
CA CYS A 98 -1.00 13.31 -4.73
C CYS A 98 -1.41 13.56 -3.27
N VAL A 99 -1.31 14.80 -2.79
CA VAL A 99 -1.74 15.19 -1.43
C VAL A 99 -3.26 15.02 -1.27
N ALA A 100 -4.05 15.38 -2.27
CA ALA A 100 -5.50 15.17 -2.25
C ALA A 100 -5.86 13.67 -2.18
N LEU A 101 -5.13 12.80 -2.89
CA LEU A 101 -5.31 11.36 -2.81
C LEU A 101 -4.98 10.81 -1.41
N TRP A 102 -3.88 11.27 -0.79
CA TRP A 102 -3.57 10.93 0.61
C TRP A 102 -4.67 11.41 1.57
N GLY A 103 -5.12 12.65 1.40
CA GLY A 103 -6.22 13.22 2.18
C GLY A 103 -7.53 12.45 2.02
N TYR A 104 -7.83 11.99 0.80
CA TYR A 104 -8.99 11.13 0.53
C TYR A 104 -8.86 9.77 1.22
N LEU A 105 -7.70 9.12 1.17
CA LEU A 105 -7.46 7.86 1.89
C LEU A 105 -7.60 8.02 3.41
N LEU A 106 -7.10 9.13 3.96
CA LEU A 106 -7.28 9.46 5.38
C LEU A 106 -8.77 9.67 5.71
N TYR A 107 -9.48 10.44 4.89
CA TYR A 107 -10.91 10.67 5.06
C TYR A 107 -11.70 9.36 5.03
N GLN A 108 -11.47 8.51 4.02
CA GLN A 108 -12.08 7.17 3.93
C GLN A 108 -11.78 6.33 5.16
N GLY A 109 -10.54 6.35 5.65
CA GLY A 109 -10.16 5.59 6.84
C GLY A 109 -10.84 6.04 8.13
N VAL A 110 -11.22 7.32 8.23
CA VAL A 110 -11.91 7.91 9.39
C VAL A 110 -13.42 7.65 9.35
N ILE A 111 -14.04 7.71 8.18
CA ILE A 111 -15.51 7.52 8.05
C ILE A 111 -15.93 6.04 8.03
N ASP A 112 -15.00 5.12 7.74
CA ASP A 112 -15.29 3.68 7.65
C ASP A 112 -15.55 3.08 9.05
N PRO A 113 -16.76 2.56 9.33
CA PRO A 113 -17.11 1.99 10.63
C PRO A 113 -16.37 0.68 10.93
N LEU A 114 -15.82 -0.02 9.92
CA LEU A 114 -14.98 -1.20 10.11
C LEU A 114 -13.57 -0.83 10.57
N GLY A 115 -13.26 0.48 10.64
CA GLY A 115 -11.94 1.02 10.90
C GLY A 115 -11.08 0.91 9.65
N GLY A 116 -10.60 2.05 9.13
CA GLY A 116 -9.84 2.12 7.87
C GLY A 116 -8.71 1.11 7.73
N ILE A 117 -8.11 0.65 8.84
CA ILE A 117 -7.11 -0.42 8.87
C ILE A 117 -7.67 -1.73 8.31
N ASN A 118 -8.85 -2.18 8.73
CA ASN A 118 -9.41 -3.47 8.31
C ASN A 118 -9.78 -3.50 6.82
N THR A 119 -10.11 -2.33 6.26
CA THR A 119 -10.48 -2.18 4.86
C THR A 119 -9.24 -1.97 3.96
N LEU A 120 -8.28 -1.14 4.38
CA LEU A 120 -7.09 -0.81 3.57
C LEU A 120 -5.98 -1.87 3.66
N TRP A 121 -5.85 -2.56 4.80
CA TRP A 121 -4.77 -3.53 5.01
C TRP A 121 -4.79 -4.71 4.03
N PRO A 122 -5.95 -5.35 3.75
CA PRO A 122 -6.02 -6.39 2.72
C PRO A 122 -5.62 -5.86 1.34
N LEU A 123 -6.04 -4.64 0.99
CA LEU A 123 -5.72 -4.03 -0.31
C LEU A 123 -4.21 -3.77 -0.45
N PHE A 124 -3.58 -3.24 0.60
CA PHE A 124 -2.13 -3.04 0.64
C PHE A 124 -1.38 -4.36 0.48
N GLY A 125 -1.79 -5.40 1.23
CA GLY A 125 -1.21 -6.73 1.14
C GLY A 125 -1.29 -7.32 -0.27
N ILE A 126 -2.48 -7.31 -0.87
CA ILE A 126 -2.69 -7.83 -2.23
C ILE A 126 -1.89 -7.04 -3.26
N SER A 127 -1.95 -5.70 -3.23
CA SER A 127 -1.25 -4.84 -4.19
C SER A 127 0.27 -5.05 -4.17
N ASN A 128 0.86 -5.19 -2.97
CA ASN A 128 2.29 -5.41 -2.82
C ASN A 128 2.74 -6.76 -3.37
N GLN A 129 1.96 -7.81 -3.11
CA GLN A 129 2.25 -9.13 -3.66
C GLN A 129 2.17 -9.09 -5.19
N MET A 130 1.18 -8.39 -5.75
CA MET A 130 1.03 -8.26 -7.20
C MET A 130 2.19 -7.50 -7.84
N LEU A 131 2.66 -6.42 -7.22
CA LEU A 131 3.84 -5.68 -7.67
C LEU A 131 5.12 -6.55 -7.59
N ALA A 132 5.29 -7.31 -6.52
CA ALA A 132 6.41 -8.25 -6.37
C ALA A 132 6.39 -9.33 -7.47
N GLY A 133 5.20 -9.86 -7.80
CA GLY A 133 5.00 -10.79 -8.91
C GLY A 133 5.42 -10.19 -10.25
N ILE A 134 5.02 -8.95 -10.53
CA ILE A 134 5.40 -8.21 -11.74
C ILE A 134 6.92 -8.01 -11.81
N ALA A 135 7.54 -7.60 -10.70
CA ALA A 135 8.98 -7.39 -10.63
C ALA A 135 9.77 -8.68 -10.90
N LEU A 136 9.36 -9.81 -10.30
CA LEU A 136 10.02 -11.10 -10.51
C LEU A 136 9.81 -11.64 -11.93
N MET A 137 8.62 -11.45 -12.52
CA MET A 137 8.38 -11.78 -13.92
C MET A 137 9.26 -10.95 -14.85
N LEU A 138 9.36 -9.63 -14.62
CA LEU A 138 10.23 -8.74 -15.39
C LEU A 138 11.70 -9.14 -15.26
N ALA A 139 12.18 -9.39 -14.04
CA ALA A 139 13.54 -9.86 -13.80
C ALA A 139 13.83 -11.18 -14.53
N SER A 140 12.87 -12.12 -14.54
CA SER A 140 12.98 -13.38 -15.28
C SER A 140 13.13 -13.14 -16.80
N VAL A 141 12.32 -12.25 -17.37
CA VAL A 141 12.41 -11.88 -18.80
C VAL A 141 13.75 -11.21 -19.10
N VAL A 142 14.22 -10.31 -18.24
CA VAL A 142 15.52 -9.63 -18.40
C VAL A 142 16.67 -10.65 -18.39
N LEU A 143 16.68 -11.61 -17.45
CA LEU A 143 17.69 -12.67 -17.41
C LEU A 143 17.69 -13.53 -18.68
N ILE A 144 16.50 -13.84 -19.23
CA ILE A 144 16.38 -14.56 -20.51
C ILE A 144 16.97 -13.72 -21.66
N LYS A 145 16.67 -12.41 -21.70
CA LYS A 145 17.20 -11.50 -22.73
C LYS A 145 18.72 -11.32 -22.66
N MET A 146 19.28 -11.36 -21.45
CA MET A 146 20.73 -11.33 -21.19
C MET A 146 21.45 -12.66 -21.43
N LYS A 147 20.73 -13.72 -21.84
CA LYS A 147 21.28 -15.09 -22.01
C LYS A 147 21.84 -15.73 -20.74
N ARG A 148 21.37 -15.28 -19.58
CA ARG A 148 21.70 -15.83 -18.26
C ARG A 148 20.70 -16.89 -17.82
N GLN A 149 20.33 -17.80 -18.74
CA GLN A 149 19.26 -18.78 -18.55
C GLN A 149 19.47 -19.69 -17.33
N ARG A 150 20.74 -20.01 -17.00
CA ARG A 150 21.10 -20.80 -15.81
C ARG A 150 20.61 -20.19 -14.49
N TYR A 151 20.36 -18.88 -14.43
CA TYR A 151 19.94 -18.17 -13.22
C TYR A 151 18.45 -17.83 -13.20
N VAL A 152 17.72 -18.09 -14.29
CA VAL A 152 16.30 -17.72 -14.42
C VAL A 152 15.42 -18.42 -13.38
N TRP A 153 15.80 -19.62 -12.93
CA TRP A 153 15.04 -20.34 -11.89
C TRP A 153 15.00 -19.57 -10.56
N VAL A 154 16.02 -18.75 -10.26
CA VAL A 154 16.10 -17.97 -9.02
C VAL A 154 14.96 -16.96 -8.93
N THR A 155 14.53 -16.40 -10.07
CA THR A 155 13.41 -15.45 -10.14
C THR A 155 12.10 -16.15 -10.47
N MET A 156 12.11 -17.18 -11.31
CA MET A 156 10.90 -17.88 -11.76
C MET A 156 10.23 -18.72 -10.67
N LEU A 157 11.00 -19.38 -9.81
CA LEU A 157 10.45 -20.19 -8.72
C LEU A 157 9.65 -19.34 -7.72
N PRO A 158 10.23 -18.26 -7.13
CA PRO A 158 9.45 -17.39 -6.26
C PRO A 158 8.34 -16.66 -7.02
N ALA A 159 8.52 -16.29 -8.29
CA ALA A 159 7.44 -15.69 -9.09
C ALA A 159 6.24 -16.64 -9.20
N THR A 160 6.47 -17.90 -9.53
CA THR A 160 5.41 -18.89 -9.71
C THR A 160 4.66 -19.13 -8.41
N TRP A 161 5.39 -19.34 -7.31
CA TRP A 161 4.79 -19.51 -5.99
C TRP A 161 3.96 -18.29 -5.59
N LEU A 162 4.53 -17.09 -5.76
CA LEU A 162 3.87 -15.85 -5.39
C LEU A 162 2.61 -15.61 -6.24
N LEU A 163 2.65 -15.88 -7.54
CA LEU A 163 1.49 -15.80 -8.43
C LEU A 163 0.38 -16.76 -8.00
N ILE A 164 0.70 -18.02 -7.67
CA ILE A 164 -0.28 -18.99 -7.17
C ILE A 164 -0.95 -18.46 -5.90
N CYS A 165 -0.17 -18.06 -4.91
CA CYS A 165 -0.69 -17.55 -3.64
C CYS A 165 -1.54 -16.29 -3.84
N THR A 166 -1.08 -15.36 -4.67
CA THR A 166 -1.74 -14.06 -4.87
C THR A 166 -3.03 -14.19 -5.66
N VAL A 167 -3.03 -15.00 -6.72
CA VAL A 167 -4.25 -15.30 -7.49
C VAL A 167 -5.26 -16.04 -6.63
N THR A 168 -4.82 -17.06 -5.88
CA THR A 168 -5.70 -17.81 -4.97
C THR A 168 -6.31 -16.91 -3.91
N ALA A 169 -5.49 -16.09 -3.24
CA ALA A 169 -5.97 -15.14 -2.24
C ALA A 169 -6.93 -14.10 -2.85
N GLY A 170 -6.64 -13.59 -4.05
CA GLY A 170 -7.51 -12.65 -4.77
C GLY A 170 -8.88 -13.27 -5.10
N LEU A 171 -8.90 -14.53 -5.56
CA LEU A 171 -10.14 -15.25 -5.85
C LEU A 171 -10.95 -15.53 -4.58
N ILE A 172 -10.30 -15.92 -3.48
CA ILE A 172 -10.95 -16.06 -2.16
C ILE A 172 -11.56 -14.72 -1.74
N LYS A 173 -10.79 -13.62 -1.80
CA LYS A 173 -11.30 -12.29 -1.45
C LYS A 173 -12.45 -11.80 -2.33
N LEU A 174 -12.56 -12.28 -3.57
CA LEU A 174 -13.67 -11.94 -4.45
C LEU A 174 -14.92 -12.79 -4.19
N PHE A 175 -14.76 -14.10 -4.08
CA PHE A 175 -15.87 -15.05 -4.20
C PHE A 175 -16.20 -15.85 -2.94
N ASP A 176 -15.41 -15.73 -1.87
CA ASP A 176 -15.71 -16.42 -0.61
C ASP A 176 -17.09 -16.01 -0.09
N ALA A 177 -17.88 -17.00 0.31
CA ALA A 177 -19.24 -16.81 0.81
C ALA A 177 -19.27 -16.16 2.20
N ASN A 178 -18.16 -16.24 2.95
CA ASN A 178 -18.03 -15.65 4.27
C ASN A 178 -17.84 -14.12 4.15
N PRO A 179 -18.75 -13.28 4.68
CA PRO A 179 -18.63 -11.82 4.66
C PRO A 179 -17.38 -11.27 5.37
N ALA A 180 -16.76 -12.04 6.26
CA ALA A 180 -15.50 -11.64 6.90
C ALA A 180 -14.30 -11.74 5.95
N VAL A 181 -14.43 -12.53 4.88
CA VAL A 181 -13.34 -12.81 3.93
C VAL A 181 -13.65 -12.18 2.57
N GLY A 182 -14.81 -12.48 2.00
CA GLY A 182 -15.20 -12.09 0.65
C GLY A 182 -15.82 -10.70 0.56
N PHE A 183 -15.29 -9.84 -0.32
CA PHE A 183 -15.77 -8.49 -0.56
C PHE A 183 -17.20 -8.46 -1.13
N LEU A 184 -17.51 -9.35 -2.08
CA LEU A 184 -18.86 -9.42 -2.66
C LEU A 184 -19.90 -9.95 -1.65
N ALA A 185 -19.52 -10.90 -0.79
CA ALA A 185 -20.37 -11.40 0.28
C ALA A 185 -20.64 -10.32 1.34
N LEU A 186 -19.62 -9.54 1.70
CA LEU A 186 -19.75 -8.39 2.59
C LEU A 186 -20.71 -7.35 2.03
N ALA A 187 -20.52 -6.96 0.76
CA ALA A 187 -21.39 -6.00 0.08
C ALA A 187 -22.85 -6.47 0.06
N LYS A 188 -23.10 -7.75 -0.27
CA LYS A 188 -24.45 -8.34 -0.27
C LYS A 188 -25.08 -8.33 1.12
N LYS A 189 -24.34 -8.73 2.16
CA LYS A 189 -24.84 -8.76 3.54
C LYS A 189 -25.26 -7.37 4.02
N TYR A 190 -24.42 -6.36 3.79
CA TYR A 190 -24.73 -4.99 4.20
C TYR A 190 -25.85 -4.38 3.34
N SER A 191 -25.91 -4.69 2.04
CA SER A 191 -26.99 -4.22 1.16
C SER A 191 -28.35 -4.78 1.60
N ALA A 192 -28.44 -6.10 1.85
CA ALA A 192 -29.69 -6.72 2.29
C ALA A 192 -30.18 -6.18 3.64
N ALA A 193 -29.25 -5.88 4.57
CA ALA A 193 -29.61 -5.26 5.84
C ALA A 193 -30.05 -3.80 5.67
N ALA A 194 -29.39 -3.03 4.80
CA ALA A 194 -29.79 -1.67 4.47
C ALA A 194 -31.20 -1.62 3.85
N ASP A 195 -31.50 -2.54 2.92
CA ASP A 195 -32.82 -2.67 2.29
C ASP A 195 -33.90 -3.06 3.31
N ALA A 196 -33.55 -3.85 4.32
CA ALA A 196 -34.43 -4.23 5.42
C ALA A 196 -34.56 -3.15 6.52
N GLY A 197 -33.90 -1.99 6.36
CA GLY A 197 -33.86 -0.92 7.36
C GLY A 197 -33.10 -1.29 8.64
N GLN A 198 -32.27 -2.34 8.61
CA GLN A 198 -31.50 -2.85 9.74
C GLN A 198 -30.08 -2.29 9.73
N ILE A 199 -29.63 -1.78 10.88
CA ILE A 199 -28.25 -1.32 11.07
C ILE A 199 -27.44 -2.46 11.66
N LEU A 200 -26.43 -2.93 10.92
CA LEU A 200 -25.52 -3.98 11.38
C LEU A 200 -24.29 -3.36 12.05
N ALA A 201 -23.95 -3.85 13.24
CA ALA A 201 -22.67 -3.51 13.87
C ALA A 201 -21.49 -3.97 12.98
N PRO A 202 -20.40 -3.19 12.88
CA PRO A 202 -20.08 -2.01 13.70
C PRO A 202 -20.62 -0.67 13.18
N ALA A 203 -21.35 -0.65 12.06
CA ALA A 203 -22.00 0.58 11.59
C ALA A 203 -23.07 1.02 12.59
N LYS A 204 -23.16 2.33 12.81
CA LYS A 204 -24.11 2.98 13.74
C LYS A 204 -25.19 3.78 13.02
N THR A 205 -24.98 4.10 11.75
CA THR A 205 -25.89 4.87 10.91
C THR A 205 -26.07 4.22 9.54
N MET A 206 -27.14 4.58 8.84
CA MET A 206 -27.38 4.09 7.47
C MET A 206 -26.30 4.57 6.50
N ASP A 207 -25.80 5.81 6.65
CA ASP A 207 -24.70 6.32 5.84
C ASP A 207 -23.44 5.47 5.98
N GLN A 208 -23.13 5.03 7.21
CA GLN A 208 -22.01 4.12 7.46
C GLN A 208 -22.22 2.75 6.82
N MET A 209 -23.45 2.24 6.77
CA MET A 209 -23.76 1.01 6.02
C MET A 209 -23.47 1.19 4.52
N GLN A 210 -23.87 2.32 3.93
CA GLN A 210 -23.59 2.63 2.53
C GLN A 210 -22.09 2.75 2.23
N HIS A 211 -21.31 3.37 3.13
CA HIS A 211 -19.86 3.42 3.00
C HIS A 211 -19.21 2.04 3.01
N VAL A 212 -19.66 1.12 3.87
CA VAL A 212 -19.15 -0.27 3.86
C VAL A 212 -19.46 -0.96 2.54
N ILE A 213 -20.67 -0.79 2.01
CA ILE A 213 -21.07 -1.37 0.71
C ILE A 213 -20.20 -0.82 -0.41
N PHE A 214 -20.04 0.51 -0.47
CA PHE A 214 -19.22 1.18 -1.48
C PHE A 214 -17.76 0.73 -1.41
N ASN A 215 -17.18 0.65 -0.21
CA ASN A 215 -15.81 0.20 0.00
C ASN A 215 -15.65 -1.28 -0.40
N ALA A 216 -16.62 -2.13 -0.08
CA ALA A 216 -16.59 -3.54 -0.46
C ALA A 216 -16.61 -3.72 -2.00
N TYR A 217 -17.46 -2.99 -2.71
CA TYR A 217 -17.47 -3.02 -4.18
C TYR A 217 -16.20 -2.42 -4.79
N THR A 218 -15.70 -1.32 -4.23
CA THR A 218 -14.45 -0.69 -4.67
C THR A 218 -13.28 -1.66 -4.52
N ASN A 219 -13.17 -2.35 -3.37
CA ASN A 219 -12.14 -3.36 -3.13
C ASN A 219 -12.26 -4.57 -4.07
N ALA A 220 -13.49 -5.03 -4.33
CA ALA A 220 -13.72 -6.09 -5.31
C ALA A 220 -13.28 -5.65 -6.72
N GLY A 221 -13.69 -4.45 -7.15
CA GLY A 221 -13.32 -3.88 -8.45
C GLY A 221 -11.81 -3.72 -8.61
N LEU A 222 -11.13 -3.17 -7.61
CA LEU A 222 -9.67 -3.02 -7.59
C LEU A 222 -8.97 -4.38 -7.64
N THR A 223 -9.47 -5.39 -6.91
CA THR A 223 -8.89 -6.74 -6.95
C THR A 223 -9.00 -7.36 -8.34
N VAL A 224 -10.16 -7.22 -9.00
CA VAL A 224 -10.34 -7.68 -10.39
C VAL A 224 -9.40 -6.94 -11.34
N LEU A 225 -9.30 -5.62 -11.22
CA LEU A 225 -8.40 -4.80 -12.04
C LEU A 225 -6.95 -5.25 -11.89
N PHE A 226 -6.48 -5.44 -10.67
CA PHE A 226 -5.11 -5.88 -10.47
C PHE A 226 -4.88 -7.30 -11.00
N LEU A 227 -5.83 -8.22 -10.82
CA LEU A 227 -5.69 -9.59 -11.35
C LEU A 227 -5.57 -9.55 -12.87
N PHE A 228 -6.40 -8.72 -13.52
CA PHE A 228 -6.31 -8.49 -14.96
C PHE A 228 -4.93 -7.96 -15.39
N VAL A 229 -4.37 -6.99 -14.66
CA VAL A 229 -3.02 -6.45 -14.92
C VAL A 229 -1.95 -7.54 -14.76
N VAL A 230 -1.99 -8.33 -13.68
CA VAL A 230 -1.04 -9.42 -13.44
C VAL A 230 -1.11 -10.48 -14.53
N PHE A 231 -2.31 -10.91 -14.95
CA PHE A 231 -2.47 -11.87 -16.03
C PHE A 231 -2.00 -11.32 -17.38
N SER A 232 -2.25 -10.03 -17.65
CA SER A 232 -1.75 -9.36 -18.86
C SER A 232 -0.22 -9.33 -18.88
N ILE A 233 0.40 -8.97 -17.75
CA ILE A 233 1.86 -8.96 -17.64
C ILE A 233 2.44 -10.37 -17.74
N LEU A 234 1.81 -11.37 -17.12
CA LEU A 234 2.20 -12.77 -17.26
C LEU A 234 2.18 -13.21 -18.73
N PHE A 235 1.11 -12.88 -19.45
CA PHE A 235 1.01 -13.16 -20.89
C PHE A 235 2.15 -12.50 -21.68
N TYR A 236 2.42 -11.21 -21.45
CA TYR A 236 3.53 -10.52 -22.11
C TYR A 236 4.90 -11.09 -21.71
N ALA A 237 5.09 -11.44 -20.43
CA ALA A 237 6.33 -12.02 -19.94
C ALA A 237 6.61 -13.37 -20.61
N LEU A 238 5.59 -14.23 -20.76
CA LEU A 238 5.70 -15.50 -21.47
C LEU A 238 5.99 -15.28 -22.97
N LYS A 239 5.26 -14.37 -23.62
CA LYS A 239 5.43 -14.04 -25.04
C LYS A 239 6.84 -13.52 -25.34
N VAL A 240 7.29 -12.50 -24.58
CA VAL A 240 8.61 -11.89 -24.75
C VAL A 240 9.72 -12.85 -24.31
N GLY A 241 9.52 -13.58 -23.21
CA GLY A 241 10.45 -14.60 -22.73
C GLY A 241 10.67 -15.69 -23.76
N ARG A 242 9.62 -16.21 -24.40
CA ARG A 242 9.72 -17.23 -25.46
C ARG A 242 10.46 -16.72 -26.69
N ALA A 243 10.13 -15.51 -27.18
CA ALA A 243 10.83 -14.90 -28.31
C ALA A 243 12.31 -14.62 -28.01
N ALA A 244 12.62 -14.18 -26.80
CA ALA A 244 13.99 -13.98 -26.34
C ALA A 244 14.73 -15.31 -26.19
N TRP A 245 14.05 -16.39 -25.80
CA TRP A 245 14.63 -17.72 -25.67
C TRP A 245 15.08 -18.29 -27.03
N THR A 246 14.28 -18.10 -28.08
CA THR A 246 14.56 -18.62 -29.44
C THR A 246 15.66 -17.84 -30.17
N THR A 247 15.91 -16.58 -29.80
CA THR A 247 16.94 -15.75 -30.42
C THR A 247 18.32 -16.13 -29.89
N LYS A 248 19.38 -16.28 -30.70
CA LYS A 248 20.73 -16.64 -30.17
C LYS A 248 21.48 -15.45 -29.56
N ALA A 249 21.20 -14.23 -30.01
CA ALA A 249 21.87 -13.01 -29.55
C ALA A 249 21.24 -12.41 -28.27
N ARG A 250 22.03 -11.60 -27.56
CA ARG A 250 21.58 -10.75 -26.44
C ARG A 250 20.62 -9.67 -26.99
N THR A 251 19.47 -9.47 -26.35
CA THR A 251 18.40 -8.57 -26.85
C THR A 251 17.95 -7.49 -25.86
N ASP A 252 18.57 -7.45 -24.68
CA ASP A 252 18.38 -6.33 -23.77
C ASP A 252 19.01 -5.05 -24.34
N LYS A 253 18.32 -3.94 -24.09
CA LYS A 253 18.74 -2.60 -24.48
C LYS A 253 18.80 -1.80 -23.19
N GLU A 254 20.00 -1.49 -22.74
CA GLU A 254 20.21 -0.55 -21.63
C GLU A 254 19.99 0.88 -22.14
N ALA A 255 19.59 1.79 -21.25
CA ALA A 255 19.55 3.21 -21.60
C ALA A 255 20.98 3.68 -21.96
N PRO A 256 21.15 4.61 -22.92
CA PRO A 256 22.47 5.16 -23.23
C PRO A 256 23.12 5.72 -21.97
N TYR A 257 24.42 5.43 -21.77
CA TYR A 257 25.17 5.95 -20.65
C TYR A 257 25.13 7.48 -20.63
N GLN A 258 24.62 8.06 -19.53
CA GLN A 258 24.76 9.48 -19.24
C GLN A 258 25.89 9.65 -18.23
N ALA A 259 26.95 10.34 -18.65
CA ALA A 259 28.03 10.72 -17.75
C ALA A 259 27.49 11.67 -16.66
N MET A 260 27.88 11.47 -15.41
CA MET A 260 27.60 12.44 -14.36
C MET A 260 28.20 13.79 -14.75
N PRO A 261 27.47 14.91 -14.58
CA PRO A 261 28.03 16.24 -14.75
C PRO A 261 29.28 16.37 -13.87
N PRO A 262 30.36 17.02 -14.34
CA PRO A 262 31.52 17.28 -13.50
C PRO A 262 31.07 18.00 -12.23
N ALA A 263 31.62 17.58 -11.08
CA ALA A 263 31.34 18.22 -9.79
C ALA A 263 31.61 19.73 -9.91
N PRO A 264 30.78 20.59 -9.30
CA PRO A 264 31.06 22.01 -9.25
C PRO A 264 32.46 22.20 -8.65
N GLN A 265 33.34 22.85 -9.39
CA GLN A 265 34.63 23.27 -8.84
C GLN A 265 34.32 24.34 -7.79
N VAL A 266 34.46 23.98 -6.52
CA VAL A 266 34.35 24.89 -5.37
C VAL A 266 35.64 25.69 -5.27
#